data_AF-A0A497LHY3-F1
#
_entry.id   AF-A0A497LHY3-F1
#
_cell.length_a   1.000
_cell.length_b   1.000
_cell.length_c   1.000
_cell.angle_alpha   90.00
_cell.angle_beta   90.00
_cell.angle_gamma   90.00
#
_symmetry.space_group_name_H-M   'P 1'
#
loop_
_entity.id
_entity.type
_entity.pdbx_description
1 polymer ?
#
loop_
_entity_poly.entity_id
_entity_poly.type
_entity_poly.pdbx_seq_one_letter_code
_entity_poly.pdbx_strand_id
1 'polypeptide(L)'
;MAIFTPEESHHIRDVLRHRQGDIIKAVDGEGTLYEIELTRCEKRKPVEGKIIASQYFEDDLTTRVTLACAIPKKNRMDILVEKTTEIGVAEIIPMITARTENTRARIARWNKIAINAIKQARRYHLPVIHKAHRFDEVLDMLDTHDIGVIAV
;
A
#
# COMPACT_ATOMS: atom_id res chain seq x y z
N MET A 1 -16.74 7.58 13.74
CA MET A 1 -15.60 8.22 14.44
C MET A 1 -14.35 7.49 14.01
N ALA A 2 -13.26 8.19 13.72
CA ALA A 2 -11.98 7.64 13.33
C ALA A 2 -10.97 7.76 14.48
N ILE A 3 -10.18 6.72 14.71
CA ILE A 3 -9.11 6.68 15.71
C ILE A 3 -7.83 6.27 14.97
N PHE A 4 -6.79 7.10 15.05
CA PHE A 4 -5.55 6.87 14.33
C PHE A 4 -4.54 6.09 15.18
N THR A 5 -3.77 5.21 14.53
CA THR A 5 -2.69 4.46 15.18
C THR A 5 -1.63 5.42 15.77
N PRO A 6 -0.72 4.96 16.65
CA PRO A 6 0.34 5.82 17.18
C PRO A 6 1.25 6.43 16.10
N GLU A 7 1.53 5.68 15.04
CA GLU A 7 2.36 6.12 13.91
C GLU A 7 1.66 7.22 13.10
N GLU A 8 0.40 7.02 12.73
CA GLU A 8 -0.39 8.04 12.02
C GLU A 8 -0.67 9.25 12.92
N SER A 9 -0.92 9.04 14.20
CA SER A 9 -1.11 10.13 15.17
C SER A 9 0.12 11.03 15.27
N HIS A 10 1.32 10.45 15.27
CA HIS A 10 2.57 11.20 15.24
C HIS A 10 2.75 11.95 13.91
N HIS A 11 2.45 11.29 12.79
CA HIS A 11 2.54 11.91 11.48
C HIS A 11 1.58 13.11 11.34
N ILE A 12 0.31 12.95 11.71
CA ILE A 12 -0.71 14.01 11.66
C ILE A 12 -0.32 15.19 12.57
N ARG A 13 0.00 14.93 13.84
CA ARG A 13 0.21 15.99 14.84
C ARG A 13 1.58 16.63 14.77
N ASP A 14 2.65 15.86 14.61
CA ASP A 14 4.01 16.35 14.82
C ASP A 14 4.73 16.63 13.50
N VAL A 15 4.45 15.84 12.44
CA VAL A 15 5.05 16.03 11.10
C VAL A 15 4.24 17.01 10.26
N LEU A 16 2.94 16.73 10.07
CA LEU A 16 2.02 17.59 9.31
C LEU A 16 1.51 18.78 10.12
N ARG A 17 1.66 18.74 11.46
CA ARG A 17 1.33 19.82 12.40
C ARG A 17 -0.15 20.21 12.44
N HIS A 18 -1.02 19.26 12.12
CA HIS A 18 -2.46 19.45 12.24
C HIS A 18 -2.92 19.60 13.69
N ARG A 19 -4.03 20.31 13.88
CA ARG A 19 -4.65 20.62 15.16
C ARG A 19 -6.10 20.14 15.20
N GLN A 20 -6.66 20.14 16.41
CA GLN A 20 -8.10 19.95 16.59
C GLN A 20 -8.85 21.03 15.79
N GLY A 21 -9.89 20.61 15.07
CA GLY A 21 -10.68 21.44 14.14
C GLY A 21 -10.18 21.38 12.70
N ASP A 22 -8.96 20.91 12.44
CA ASP A 22 -8.48 20.74 11.06
C ASP A 22 -9.23 19.60 10.36
N ILE A 23 -9.44 19.76 9.05
CA ILE A 23 -10.01 18.73 8.19
C ILE A 23 -8.86 18.04 7.45
N ILE A 24 -8.79 16.72 7.57
CA ILE A 24 -7.83 15.89 6.85
C ILE A 24 -8.53 14.90 5.93
N LYS A 25 -7.78 14.39 4.96
CA LYS A 25 -8.20 13.33 4.07
C LYS A 25 -7.50 12.03 4.43
N ALA A 26 -8.25 10.94 4.49
CA ALA A 26 -7.73 9.60 4.73
C ALA A 26 -8.34 8.62 3.73
N VAL A 27 -7.56 7.61 3.33
CA VAL A 27 -8.03 6.51 2.48
C VAL A 27 -7.89 5.20 3.24
N ASP A 28 -8.84 4.29 3.07
CA ASP A 28 -8.77 2.94 3.66
C ASP A 28 -7.91 1.96 2.84
N GLY A 29 -7.60 2.31 1.58
CA GLY A 29 -6.91 1.41 0.66
C GLY A 29 -7.84 0.42 -0.03
N GLU A 30 -9.15 0.55 0.19
CA GLU A 30 -10.21 -0.27 -0.43
C GLU A 30 -11.15 0.59 -1.30
N GLY A 31 -10.72 1.81 -1.64
CA GLY A 31 -11.44 2.71 -2.54
C GLY A 31 -12.14 3.89 -1.86
N THR A 32 -12.27 3.90 -0.53
CA THR A 32 -13.01 4.99 0.15
C THR A 32 -12.08 6.09 0.63
N LEU A 33 -12.38 7.31 0.20
CA LEU A 33 -11.82 8.55 0.72
C LEU A 33 -12.73 9.11 1.81
N TYR A 34 -12.17 9.38 2.98
CA TYR A 34 -12.84 10.01 4.11
C TYR A 34 -12.34 11.43 4.30
N GLU A 35 -13.25 12.38 4.49
CA GLU A 35 -12.95 13.68 5.06
C GLU A 35 -13.25 13.63 6.55
N ILE A 36 -12.23 13.95 7.36
CA ILE A 36 -12.25 13.75 8.81
C ILE A 36 -11.91 15.08 9.47
N GLU A 37 -12.85 15.60 10.25
CA GLU A 37 -12.62 16.72 11.16
C GLU A 37 -11.95 16.20 12.43
N LEU A 38 -10.76 16.70 12.76
CA LEU A 38 -10.00 16.24 13.91
C LEU A 38 -10.63 16.75 15.22
N THR A 39 -11.13 15.83 16.03
CA THR A 39 -11.78 16.15 17.31
C THR A 39 -10.80 16.15 18.48
N ARG A 40 -9.65 15.48 18.35
CA ARG A 40 -8.59 15.48 19.38
C ARG A 40 -7.20 15.32 18.76
N CYS A 41 -6.29 16.25 19.07
CA CYS A 41 -4.89 16.23 18.63
C CYS A 41 -3.90 16.48 19.77
N GLU A 42 -4.07 15.80 20.90
CA GLU A 42 -3.21 15.97 22.08
C GLU A 42 -1.93 15.12 21.99
N LYS A 43 -0.85 15.57 22.64
CA LYS A 43 0.37 14.75 22.78
C LYS A 43 0.09 13.47 23.58
N ARG A 44 0.75 12.37 23.20
CA ARG A 44 0.68 11.04 23.87
C ARG A 44 -0.71 10.37 23.90
N LYS A 45 -1.74 10.96 23.31
CA LYS A 45 -3.03 10.31 23.06
C LYS A 45 -3.18 10.01 21.56
N PRO A 46 -3.97 8.99 21.19
CA PRO A 46 -4.39 8.81 19.81
C PRO A 46 -5.09 10.06 19.29
N VAL A 47 -4.77 10.44 18.06
CA VAL A 47 -5.56 11.42 17.31
C VAL A 47 -6.92 10.79 17.02
N GLU A 48 -7.97 11.57 17.19
CA GLU A 48 -9.34 11.17 16.92
C GLU A 48 -10.02 12.19 16.02
N GLY A 49 -10.98 11.74 15.23
CA GLY A 49 -11.76 12.61 14.38
C GLY A 49 -13.15 12.10 14.06
N LYS A 50 -14.00 13.01 13.59
CA LYS A 50 -15.33 12.71 13.09
C LYS A 50 -15.28 12.65 11.57
N ILE A 51 -15.74 11.55 10.99
CA ILE A 51 -15.96 11.46 9.54
C ILE A 51 -17.13 12.38 9.21
N ILE A 52 -16.89 13.39 8.39
CA ILE A 52 -17.88 14.39 7.97
C ILE A 52 -18.37 14.14 6.54
N ALA A 53 -17.55 13.49 5.71
CA ALA A 53 -17.93 13.02 4.39
C ALA A 53 -17.13 11.76 4.01
N SER A 54 -17.69 10.98 3.09
CA SER A 54 -17.02 9.82 2.48
C SER A 54 -17.38 9.73 1.01
N GLN A 55 -16.42 9.37 0.18
CA GLN A 55 -16.61 9.13 -1.24
C GLN A 55 -15.91 7.84 -1.63
N TYR A 56 -16.64 6.95 -2.30
CA TYR A 56 -16.07 5.73 -2.86
C TYR A 56 -15.58 6.01 -4.29
N PHE A 57 -14.38 5.54 -4.59
CA PHE A 57 -13.79 5.52 -5.92
C PHE A 57 -13.63 4.06 -6.32
N GLU A 58 -14.15 3.68 -7.48
CA GLU A 58 -13.92 2.35 -8.04
C GLU A 58 -12.46 2.16 -8.45
N ASP A 59 -12.01 0.92 -8.48
CA ASP A 59 -10.69 0.57 -9.01
C ASP A 59 -10.78 0.66 -10.54
N ASP A 60 -10.49 1.84 -11.08
CA ASP A 60 -10.64 2.20 -12.50
C ASP A 60 -9.52 1.64 -13.40
N LEU A 61 -8.74 0.69 -12.88
CA LEU A 61 -7.73 -0.03 -13.65
C LEU A 61 -8.40 -0.82 -14.79
N THR A 62 -8.30 -0.30 -16.00
CA THR A 62 -8.77 -0.97 -17.23
C THR A 62 -8.12 -2.33 -17.45
N THR A 63 -6.95 -2.55 -16.86
CA THR A 63 -6.24 -3.83 -16.87
C THR A 63 -5.64 -4.07 -15.50
N ARG A 64 -6.00 -5.21 -14.89
CA ARG A 64 -5.44 -5.63 -13.60
C ARG A 64 -4.10 -6.31 -13.84
N VAL A 65 -3.01 -5.64 -13.46
CA VAL A 65 -1.65 -6.17 -13.63
C VAL A 65 -1.17 -6.78 -12.31
N THR A 66 -0.80 -8.06 -12.36
CA THR A 66 -0.07 -8.76 -11.30
C THR A 66 1.41 -8.83 -11.66
N LEU A 67 2.27 -8.25 -10.82
CA LEU A 67 3.72 -8.30 -11.00
C LEU A 67 4.34 -9.37 -10.10
N ALA A 68 4.77 -10.47 -10.71
CA ALA A 68 5.65 -11.42 -10.06
C ALA A 68 7.12 -11.04 -10.31
N CYS A 69 7.91 -10.87 -9.25
CA CYS A 69 9.30 -10.44 -9.38
C CYS A 69 10.21 -11.15 -8.39
N ALA A 70 11.35 -11.67 -8.87
CA ALA A 70 12.38 -12.22 -8.02
C ALA A 70 12.88 -11.17 -7.02
N ILE A 71 12.95 -11.53 -5.73
CA ILE A 71 13.40 -10.60 -4.68
C ILE A 71 14.81 -10.10 -5.04
N PRO A 72 14.97 -8.81 -5.37
CA PRO A 72 16.24 -8.28 -5.83
C PRO A 72 17.20 -8.09 -4.66
N LYS A 73 18.50 -7.98 -4.97
CA LYS A 73 19.53 -7.70 -3.96
C LYS A 73 19.29 -6.33 -3.30
N LYS A 74 19.72 -6.23 -2.04
CA LYS A 74 19.65 -4.98 -1.24
C LYS A 74 18.20 -4.47 -1.11
N ASN A 75 18.02 -3.17 -0.94
CA ASN A 75 16.70 -2.54 -0.77
C ASN A 75 16.01 -2.20 -2.10
N ARG A 76 16.38 -2.84 -3.23
CA ARG A 76 15.74 -2.55 -4.53
C ARG A 76 14.26 -2.92 -4.57
N MET A 77 13.85 -3.89 -3.75
CA MET A 77 12.44 -4.26 -3.62
C MET A 77 11.59 -3.12 -3.07
N ASP A 78 12.17 -2.28 -2.20
CA ASP A 78 11.44 -1.13 -1.64
C ASP A 78 11.08 -0.14 -2.76
N ILE A 79 12.02 0.15 -3.66
CA ILE A 79 11.80 1.02 -4.83
C ILE A 79 10.79 0.38 -5.78
N LEU A 80 10.90 -0.94 -6.02
CA LEU A 80 9.97 -1.66 -6.88
C LEU A 80 8.54 -1.51 -6.36
N VAL A 81 8.31 -1.81 -5.08
CA VAL A 81 6.98 -1.71 -4.45
C VAL A 81 6.44 -0.29 -4.52
N GLU A 82 7.26 0.72 -4.23
CA GLU A 82 6.85 2.13 -4.35
C GLU A 82 6.41 2.45 -5.78
N LYS A 83 7.24 2.16 -6.78
CA LYS A 83 6.98 2.55 -8.17
C LYS A 83 5.85 1.75 -8.81
N THR A 84 5.74 0.47 -8.50
CA THR A 84 4.64 -0.36 -9.03
C THR A 84 3.31 0.03 -8.42
N THR A 85 3.30 0.46 -7.15
CA THR A 85 2.11 1.04 -6.51
C THR A 85 1.70 2.36 -7.18
N GLU A 86 2.66 3.26 -7.45
CA GLU A 86 2.40 4.56 -8.10
C GLU A 86 1.75 4.40 -9.49
N ILE A 87 2.23 3.44 -10.30
CA ILE A 87 1.72 3.19 -11.65
C ILE A 87 0.49 2.29 -11.71
N GLY A 88 -0.01 1.82 -10.56
CA GLY A 88 -1.27 1.07 -10.48
C GLY A 88 -1.18 -0.43 -10.76
N VAL A 89 -0.06 -1.08 -10.42
CA VAL A 89 -0.03 -2.54 -10.30
C VAL A 89 -1.03 -2.96 -9.21
N ALA A 90 -1.87 -3.97 -9.50
CA ALA A 90 -2.90 -4.43 -8.59
C ALA A 90 -2.34 -5.42 -7.54
N GLU A 91 -1.39 -6.25 -7.95
CA GLU A 91 -0.83 -7.31 -7.09
C GLU A 91 0.68 -7.44 -7.29
N ILE A 92 1.41 -7.68 -6.20
CA ILE A 92 2.86 -7.89 -6.23
C ILE A 92 3.14 -9.24 -5.59
N ILE A 93 3.76 -10.13 -6.35
CA ILE A 93 4.18 -11.47 -5.90
C ILE A 93 5.71 -11.50 -5.83
N PRO A 94 6.30 -11.39 -4.62
CA PRO A 94 7.73 -11.60 -4.45
C PRO A 94 8.09 -13.05 -4.76
N MET A 95 9.14 -13.29 -5.55
CA MET A 95 9.57 -14.63 -5.93
C MET A 95 10.94 -14.99 -5.35
N ILE A 96 11.06 -16.25 -4.91
CA ILE A 96 12.33 -16.88 -4.58
C ILE A 96 12.73 -17.76 -5.76
N THR A 97 13.89 -17.47 -6.34
CA THR A 97 14.46 -18.16 -7.50
C THR A 97 15.87 -18.63 -7.19
N ALA A 98 16.47 -19.43 -8.09
CA ALA A 98 17.82 -19.97 -7.91
C ALA A 98 18.92 -18.90 -7.69
N ARG A 99 18.71 -17.65 -8.13
CA ARG A 99 19.67 -16.55 -8.00
C ARG A 99 19.29 -15.53 -6.91
N THR A 100 18.25 -15.81 -6.14
CA THR A 100 17.81 -14.94 -5.03
C THR A 100 18.77 -15.09 -3.86
N GLU A 101 19.52 -14.03 -3.53
CA GLU A 101 20.50 -14.05 -2.42
C GLU A 101 19.84 -13.98 -1.04
N ASN A 102 18.73 -13.24 -0.94
CA ASN A 102 18.01 -13.06 0.32
C ASN A 102 16.54 -13.45 0.14
N THR A 103 16.17 -14.57 0.74
CA THR A 103 14.81 -15.12 0.67
C THR A 103 13.87 -14.51 1.70
N ARG A 104 14.37 -13.64 2.60
CA ARG A 104 13.54 -13.02 3.64
C ARG A 104 12.59 -12.00 3.02
N ALA A 105 11.33 -12.39 2.89
CA ALA A 105 10.25 -11.49 2.51
C ALA A 105 9.96 -10.49 3.62
N ARG A 106 10.05 -9.19 3.33
CA ARG A 106 9.79 -8.10 4.29
C ARG A 106 8.39 -7.52 4.08
N ILE A 107 7.38 -8.39 3.99
CA ILE A 107 6.00 -8.03 3.61
C ILE A 107 5.46 -6.85 4.43
N ALA A 108 5.60 -6.89 5.76
CA ALA A 108 5.15 -5.80 6.63
C ALA A 108 5.79 -4.44 6.29
N ARG A 109 7.07 -4.44 5.87
CA ARG A 109 7.74 -3.21 5.40
C ARG A 109 7.20 -2.78 4.03
N TRP A 110 7.03 -3.71 3.11
CA TRP A 110 6.53 -3.41 1.78
C TRP A 110 5.11 -2.87 1.81
N ASN A 111 4.24 -3.41 2.68
CA ASN A 111 2.92 -2.85 2.93
C ASN A 111 2.99 -1.40 3.42
N LYS A 112 3.90 -1.07 4.35
CA LYS A 112 4.11 0.32 4.78
C LYS A 112 4.56 1.23 3.63
N ILE A 113 5.41 0.72 2.74
CA ILE A 113 5.87 1.46 1.56
C ILE A 113 4.70 1.70 0.59
N ALA A 114 3.90 0.68 0.30
CA ALA A 114 2.72 0.79 -0.55
C ALA A 114 1.69 1.79 0.03
N ILE A 115 1.44 1.76 1.34
CA ILE A 115 0.59 2.72 2.04
C ILE A 115 1.09 4.16 1.83
N ASN A 116 2.39 4.40 1.96
CA ASN A 116 2.94 5.73 1.71
C ASN A 116 2.86 6.12 0.23
N ALA A 117 3.09 5.17 -0.67
CA ALA A 117 3.03 5.40 -2.12
C ALA A 117 1.61 5.78 -2.56
N ILE A 118 0.56 5.10 -2.10
CA ILE A 118 -0.83 5.48 -2.47
C ILE A 118 -1.20 6.87 -1.95
N LYS A 119 -0.74 7.26 -0.75
CA LYS A 119 -0.97 8.61 -0.19
C LYS A 119 -0.35 9.69 -1.08
N GLN A 120 0.85 9.45 -1.60
CA GLN A 120 1.55 10.40 -2.49
C GLN A 120 0.98 10.40 -3.92
N ALA A 121 0.64 9.22 -4.44
CA ALA A 121 0.11 9.04 -5.79
C ALA A 121 -1.38 9.37 -5.93
N ARG A 122 -2.07 9.70 -4.82
CA ARG A 122 -3.53 9.92 -4.76
C ARG A 122 -4.33 8.74 -5.28
N ARG A 123 -3.87 7.53 -4.98
CA ARG A 123 -4.61 6.28 -5.25
C ARG A 123 -5.48 5.92 -4.06
N TYR A 124 -6.61 5.28 -4.33
CA TYR A 124 -7.59 4.87 -3.32
C TYR A 124 -7.52 3.38 -2.97
N HIS A 125 -6.90 2.58 -3.84
CA HIS A 125 -6.71 1.14 -3.66
C HIS A 125 -5.25 0.79 -3.39
N LEU A 126 -5.03 -0.05 -2.37
CA LEU A 126 -3.73 -0.65 -2.09
C LEU A 126 -3.50 -1.88 -3.00
N PRO A 127 -2.28 -2.06 -3.52
CA PRO A 127 -1.93 -3.32 -4.14
C PRO A 127 -1.85 -4.43 -3.09
N VAL A 128 -2.24 -5.64 -3.48
CA VAL A 128 -2.04 -6.82 -2.64
C VAL A 128 -0.59 -7.26 -2.75
N ILE A 129 0.13 -7.29 -1.62
CA ILE A 129 1.49 -7.81 -1.55
C ILE A 129 1.45 -9.21 -0.95
N HIS A 130 1.68 -10.20 -1.79
CA HIS A 130 1.62 -11.61 -1.41
C HIS A 130 2.82 -12.04 -0.56
N LYS A 131 2.69 -13.23 0.03
CA LYS A 131 3.85 -13.94 0.57
C LYS A 131 4.83 -14.27 -0.55
N ALA A 132 6.10 -14.53 -0.20
CA ALA A 132 7.04 -14.95 -1.21
C ALA A 132 6.68 -16.36 -1.72
N HIS A 133 6.68 -16.51 -3.03
CA HIS A 133 6.40 -17.75 -3.73
C HIS A 133 7.63 -18.24 -4.50
N ARG A 134 7.72 -19.53 -4.76
CA ARG A 134 8.69 -20.05 -5.72
C ARG A 134 8.22 -19.81 -7.15
N PHE A 135 9.13 -19.87 -8.12
CA PHE A 135 8.78 -19.67 -9.53
C PHE A 135 7.72 -20.66 -10.04
N ASP A 136 7.86 -21.94 -9.70
CA ASP A 136 6.89 -22.98 -10.04
C ASP A 136 5.50 -22.71 -9.46
N GLU A 137 5.42 -22.28 -8.19
CA GLU A 137 4.15 -21.91 -7.57
C GLU A 137 3.48 -20.71 -8.25
N VAL A 138 4.25 -19.78 -8.82
CA VAL A 138 3.71 -18.65 -9.59
C VAL A 138 3.22 -19.10 -10.96
N LEU A 139 3.88 -20.06 -11.59
CA LEU A 139 3.41 -20.62 -12.86
C LEU A 139 2.04 -21.30 -12.70
N ASP A 140 1.80 -21.97 -11.58
CA ASP A 140 0.50 -22.57 -11.26
C ASP A 140 -0.62 -21.52 -11.08
N MET A 141 -0.29 -20.25 -10.85
CA MET A 141 -1.24 -19.14 -10.76
C MET A 141 -1.56 -18.50 -12.11
N LEU A 142 -0.89 -18.90 -13.21
CA LEU A 142 -1.14 -18.30 -14.52
C LEU A 142 -2.55 -18.58 -15.04
N ASP A 143 -3.16 -19.71 -14.65
CA ASP A 143 -4.52 -20.08 -15.05
C ASP A 143 -5.59 -19.11 -14.54
N THR A 144 -5.26 -18.28 -13.54
CA THR A 144 -6.17 -17.22 -13.04
C THR A 144 -6.00 -15.89 -13.77
N HIS A 145 -5.20 -15.84 -14.84
CA HIS A 145 -4.87 -14.63 -15.59
C HIS A 145 -5.16 -14.82 -17.08
N ASP A 146 -5.66 -13.77 -17.73
CA ASP A 146 -5.96 -13.82 -19.17
C ASP A 146 -4.69 -13.94 -20.04
N ILE A 147 -3.59 -13.34 -19.58
CA ILE A 147 -2.31 -13.29 -20.30
C ILE A 147 -1.15 -13.43 -19.31
N GLY A 148 -0.24 -14.37 -19.58
CA GLY A 148 1.05 -14.50 -18.90
C GLY A 148 2.19 -13.97 -19.75
N VAL A 149 3.00 -13.06 -19.20
CA VAL A 149 4.22 -12.55 -19.86
C VAL A 149 5.43 -12.83 -18.99
N ILE A 150 6.42 -13.52 -19.54
CA ILE A 150 7.71 -13.77 -18.89
C ILE A 150 8.75 -12.90 -19.60
N ALA A 151 9.30 -11.93 -18.87
CA ALA A 151 10.43 -11.14 -19.33
C ALA A 151 11.74 -11.89 -19.04
N VAL A 152 12.63 -11.94 -20.05
CA VAL A 152 13.95 -12.60 -19.98
C VAL A 152 15.06 -11.58 -19.82
#